data_AF-A0A962ZQT6-F1
#
_entry.id   AF-A0A962ZQT6-F1
#
_cell.length_a   1.000
_cell.length_b   1.000
_cell.length_c   1.000
_cell.angle_alpha   90.00
_cell.angle_beta   90.00
_cell.angle_gamma   90.00
#
_symmetry.space_group_name_H-M   'P 1'
#
loop_
_entity.id
_entity.type
_entity.pdbx_description
1 polymer ?
#
loop_
_entity_poly.entity_id
_entity_poly.type
_entity_poly.pdbx_seq_one_letter_code
_entity_poly.pdbx_strand_id
1 'polypeptide(L)'
;PVWMDPDKYEIIGEHLEAGFAKAGNGKSLKDFDVAPFVMVAANDDLDAAFDSLRPWLALYIGGMGARNKNFYNDYATRLGYGDAAEKIQNLYLEGKKDEAAALVPNALLDEVALIGPHSRIVERLARWKEAGKRGEVGSMLLSVGDPAIMELFAKELL
;
A
#
# COMPACT_ATOMS: atom_id res chain seq x y z
N PRO A 1 0.49 -0.14 9.06
CA PRO A 1 1.17 -0.90 7.97
C PRO A 1 2.04 0.09 7.19
N VAL A 2 3.11 -0.35 6.51
CA VAL A 2 3.93 0.57 5.70
C VAL A 2 3.25 1.01 4.40
N TRP A 3 2.30 0.23 3.88
CA TRP A 3 1.47 0.55 2.71
C TRP A 3 -0.01 0.62 3.11
N MET A 4 -0.83 1.30 2.32
CA MET A 4 -2.28 1.45 2.55
C MET A 4 -3.06 1.65 1.25
N ASP A 5 -4.37 1.43 1.30
CA ASP A 5 -5.31 1.93 0.28
C ASP A 5 -5.79 3.35 0.68
N PRO A 6 -5.59 4.38 -0.16
CA PRO A 6 -5.99 5.76 0.14
C PRO A 6 -7.50 5.97 0.25
N ASP A 7 -8.33 5.05 -0.26
CA ASP A 7 -9.79 5.15 -0.16
C ASP A 7 -10.36 4.42 1.06
N LYS A 8 -9.54 3.67 1.79
CA LYS A 8 -9.93 2.89 2.98
C LYS A 8 -9.14 3.33 4.22
N TYR A 9 -8.96 4.64 4.37
CA TYR A 9 -8.21 5.24 5.48
C TYR A 9 -8.75 4.78 6.84
N GLU A 10 -10.07 4.61 6.98
CA GLU A 10 -10.74 4.23 8.23
C GLU A 10 -10.15 2.96 8.87
N ILE A 11 -9.66 2.00 8.08
CA ILE A 11 -9.05 0.76 8.59
C ILE A 11 -7.83 1.04 9.47
N ILE A 12 -7.07 2.10 9.16
CA ILE A 12 -5.95 2.59 9.99
C ILE A 12 -6.39 3.73 10.91
N GLY A 13 -7.33 4.56 10.45
CA GLY A 13 -7.83 5.76 11.13
C GLY A 13 -8.42 5.43 12.50
N GLU A 14 -9.17 4.35 12.63
CA GLU A 14 -9.71 3.91 13.94
C GLU A 14 -8.62 3.72 15.00
N HIS A 15 -7.44 3.20 14.61
CA HIS A 15 -6.32 3.00 15.53
C HIS A 15 -5.62 4.31 15.87
N LEU A 16 -5.54 5.24 14.91
CA LEU A 16 -5.00 6.58 15.12
C LEU A 16 -5.89 7.39 16.06
N GLU A 17 -7.20 7.40 15.84
CA GLU A 17 -8.16 8.09 16.71
C GLU A 17 -8.13 7.55 18.14
N ALA A 18 -8.05 6.22 18.32
CA ALA A 18 -7.87 5.62 19.64
C ALA A 18 -6.55 6.09 20.31
N GLY A 19 -5.47 6.22 19.52
CA GLY A 19 -4.20 6.76 19.98
C GLY A 19 -4.28 8.23 20.39
N PHE A 20 -4.93 9.07 19.59
CA PHE A 20 -5.15 10.49 19.87
C PHE A 20 -5.99 10.70 21.14
N ALA A 21 -7.10 9.96 21.26
CA ALA A 21 -7.95 9.99 22.45
C ALA A 21 -7.16 9.62 23.71
N LYS A 22 -6.31 8.58 23.64
CA LYS A 22 -5.45 8.16 24.75
C LYS A 22 -4.40 9.21 25.11
N ALA A 23 -3.89 9.97 24.14
CA ALA A 23 -2.93 11.04 24.40
C ALA A 23 -3.55 12.22 25.17
N GLY A 24 -4.85 12.49 24.98
CA GLY A 24 -5.63 13.43 25.81
C GLY A 24 -5.21 14.90 25.74
N ASN A 25 -4.36 15.26 24.78
CA ASN A 25 -3.77 16.60 24.65
C ASN A 25 -4.20 17.34 23.37
N GLY A 26 -5.29 16.89 22.73
CA GLY A 26 -5.84 17.51 21.53
C GLY A 26 -5.11 17.18 20.22
N LYS A 27 -4.13 16.26 20.24
CA LYS A 27 -3.49 15.75 19.01
C LYS A 27 -4.53 15.21 18.04
N SER A 28 -4.30 15.46 16.75
CA SER A 28 -5.14 15.01 15.64
C SER A 28 -4.30 14.91 14.37
N LEU A 29 -4.93 14.57 13.24
CA LEU A 29 -4.30 14.63 11.91
C LEU A 29 -3.77 16.03 11.52
N LYS A 30 -4.18 17.10 12.21
CA LYS A 30 -3.60 18.44 12.00
C LYS A 30 -2.14 18.52 12.44
N ASP A 31 -1.75 17.69 13.41
CA ASP A 31 -0.44 17.69 14.05
C ASP A 31 0.29 16.35 13.88
N PHE A 32 -0.23 15.48 13.00
CA PHE A 32 0.28 14.14 12.78
C PHE A 32 0.23 13.79 11.30
N ASP A 33 1.38 13.41 10.74
CA ASP A 33 1.49 13.03 9.33
C ASP A 33 1.37 11.52 9.14
N VAL A 34 0.47 11.12 8.24
CA VAL A 34 0.34 9.75 7.74
C VAL A 34 1.10 9.67 6.41
N ALA A 35 2.23 8.95 6.44
CA ALA A 35 3.17 8.89 5.33
C ALA A 35 3.41 7.44 4.82
N PRO A 36 2.49 6.87 4.02
CA PRO A 36 2.63 5.52 3.49
C PRO A 36 3.74 5.41 2.43
N PHE A 37 4.36 4.23 2.36
CA PHE A 37 5.15 3.79 1.22
C PHE A 37 4.22 3.44 0.07
N VAL A 38 4.42 4.11 -1.06
CA VAL A 38 3.67 3.89 -2.29
C VAL A 38 4.63 3.38 -3.34
N MET A 39 4.53 2.09 -3.64
CA MET A 39 5.33 1.47 -4.68
C MET A 39 4.93 2.03 -6.04
N VAL A 40 5.91 2.28 -6.90
CA VAL A 40 5.67 2.73 -8.28
C VAL A 40 6.31 1.73 -9.24
N ALA A 41 5.50 1.16 -10.13
CA ALA A 41 5.95 0.25 -11.19
C ALA A 41 5.48 0.81 -12.54
N ALA A 42 6.28 1.69 -13.13
CA ALA A 42 6.00 2.26 -14.45
C ALA A 42 6.43 1.31 -15.56
N ASN A 43 5.49 0.84 -16.36
CA ASN A 43 5.73 -0.03 -17.50
C ASN A 43 4.51 0.00 -18.44
N ASP A 44 4.74 0.02 -19.75
CA ASP A 44 3.67 -0.06 -20.76
C ASP A 44 3.02 -1.46 -20.80
N ASP A 45 3.78 -2.49 -20.42
CA ASP A 45 3.24 -3.82 -20.14
C ASP A 45 2.70 -3.86 -18.70
N LEU A 46 1.38 -3.80 -18.58
CA LEU A 46 0.69 -3.76 -17.31
C LEU A 46 0.87 -5.05 -16.50
N ASP A 47 0.90 -6.21 -17.15
CA ASP A 47 1.06 -7.49 -16.45
C ASP A 47 2.49 -7.60 -15.90
N ALA A 48 3.49 -7.21 -16.70
CA ALA A 48 4.87 -7.13 -16.23
C ALA A 48 5.03 -6.12 -15.07
N ALA A 49 4.28 -5.01 -15.09
CA ALA A 49 4.28 -4.04 -14.00
C ALA A 49 3.75 -4.66 -12.68
N PHE A 50 2.63 -5.38 -12.73
CA PHE A 50 2.09 -6.08 -11.56
C PHE A 50 3.05 -7.16 -11.05
N ASP A 51 3.58 -7.98 -11.96
CA ASP A 51 4.48 -9.09 -11.62
C ASP A 51 5.74 -8.59 -10.91
N SER A 52 6.24 -7.41 -11.26
CA SER A 52 7.39 -6.79 -10.61
C SER A 52 7.18 -6.50 -9.11
N LEU A 53 5.93 -6.31 -8.67
CA LEU A 53 5.59 -5.98 -7.28
C LEU A 53 5.03 -7.14 -6.47
N ARG A 54 4.62 -8.26 -7.11
CA ARG A 54 4.09 -9.43 -6.38
C ARG A 54 5.04 -9.95 -5.30
N PRO A 55 6.37 -10.11 -5.55
CA PRO A 55 7.27 -10.63 -4.53
C PRO A 55 7.33 -9.74 -3.28
N TRP A 56 7.30 -8.42 -3.47
CA TRP A 56 7.25 -7.45 -2.38
C TRP A 56 5.99 -7.63 -1.54
N LEU A 57 4.82 -7.65 -2.17
CA LEU A 57 3.57 -7.74 -1.42
C LEU A 57 3.40 -9.11 -0.76
N ALA A 58 3.84 -10.20 -1.40
CA ALA A 58 3.86 -11.54 -0.84
C ALA A 58 4.75 -11.64 0.41
N LEU A 59 5.93 -10.99 0.41
CA LEU A 59 6.78 -10.90 1.60
C LEU A 59 6.03 -10.23 2.76
N TYR A 60 5.37 -9.11 2.52
CA TYR A 60 4.64 -8.41 3.58
C TYR A 60 3.48 -9.26 4.12
N ILE A 61 2.61 -9.74 3.24
CA ILE A 61 1.42 -10.52 3.61
C ILE A 61 1.79 -11.87 4.22
N GLY A 62 2.86 -12.52 3.76
CA GLY A 62 3.20 -13.88 4.14
C GLY A 62 4.38 -14.04 5.10
N GLY A 63 5.39 -13.20 4.99
CA GLY A 63 6.67 -13.37 5.68
C GLY A 63 6.95 -12.44 6.86
N MET A 64 6.14 -11.39 7.06
CA MET A 64 6.42 -10.40 8.11
C MET A 64 5.84 -10.81 9.47
N GLY A 65 6.72 -11.04 10.45
CA GLY A 65 6.31 -11.40 11.81
C GLY A 65 5.98 -12.89 11.99
N ALA A 66 5.46 -13.24 13.17
CA ALA A 66 5.02 -14.61 13.44
C ALA A 66 3.66 -14.88 12.80
N ARG A 67 3.35 -16.16 12.50
CA ARG A 67 2.10 -16.59 11.85
C ARG A 67 0.84 -15.89 12.39
N ASN A 68 0.66 -15.91 13.71
CA ASN A 68 -0.51 -15.33 14.39
C ASN A 68 -0.32 -13.85 14.79
N LYS A 69 0.73 -13.19 14.29
CA LYS A 69 1.10 -11.79 14.58
C LYS A 69 1.70 -11.13 13.34
N ASN A 70 1.04 -11.28 12.19
CA ASN A 70 1.39 -10.58 10.96
C ASN A 70 0.37 -9.46 10.70
N PHE A 71 0.72 -8.23 11.08
CA PHE A 71 -0.14 -7.06 10.89
C PHE A 71 -0.46 -6.74 9.42
N TYR A 72 0.37 -7.19 8.47
CA TYR A 72 0.12 -7.00 7.03
C TYR A 72 -0.89 -8.02 6.50
N ASN A 73 -0.84 -9.25 7.02
CA ASN A 73 -1.85 -10.26 6.76
C ASN A 73 -3.21 -9.82 7.29
N ASP A 74 -3.25 -9.33 8.54
CA ASP A 74 -4.46 -8.79 9.16
C ASP A 74 -5.01 -7.60 8.36
N TYR A 75 -4.13 -6.71 7.89
CA TYR A 75 -4.53 -5.56 7.10
C TYR A 75 -5.08 -5.96 5.73
N ALA A 76 -4.42 -6.87 5.00
CA ALA A 76 -4.96 -7.43 3.75
C ALA A 76 -6.33 -8.12 3.96
N THR A 77 -6.52 -8.79 5.09
CA THR A 77 -7.81 -9.37 5.47
C THR A 77 -8.88 -8.29 5.65
N ARG A 78 -8.58 -7.19 6.35
CA ARG A 78 -9.51 -6.05 6.53
C ARG A 78 -9.82 -5.33 5.23
N LEU A 79 -8.91 -5.36 4.26
CA LEU A 79 -9.14 -4.85 2.91
C LEU A 79 -10.09 -5.73 2.07
N GLY A 80 -10.43 -6.94 2.55
CA GLY A 80 -11.32 -7.88 1.90
C GLY A 80 -10.62 -9.11 1.29
N TYR A 81 -9.32 -9.28 1.52
CA TYR A 81 -8.50 -10.31 0.86
C TYR A 81 -8.08 -11.45 1.80
N GLY A 82 -8.90 -11.78 2.80
CA GLY A 82 -8.56 -12.77 3.85
C GLY A 82 -8.12 -14.14 3.31
N ASP A 83 -8.91 -14.72 2.42
CA ASP A 83 -8.60 -16.03 1.81
C ASP A 83 -7.27 -16.03 1.04
N ALA A 84 -6.98 -14.93 0.33
CA ALA A 84 -5.72 -14.79 -0.38
C ALA A 84 -4.57 -14.60 0.61
N ALA A 85 -4.75 -13.76 1.62
CA ALA A 85 -3.76 -13.48 2.64
C ALA A 85 -3.33 -14.74 3.41
N GLU A 86 -4.29 -15.58 3.83
CA GLU A 86 -4.01 -16.84 4.50
C GLU A 86 -3.18 -17.79 3.62
N LYS A 87 -3.60 -17.98 2.36
CA LYS A 87 -2.90 -18.87 1.41
C LYS A 87 -1.49 -18.38 1.09
N ILE A 88 -1.33 -17.07 0.87
CA ILE A 88 -0.02 -16.44 0.67
C ILE A 88 0.88 -16.72 1.87
N GLN A 89 0.38 -16.52 3.10
CA GLN A 89 1.17 -16.76 4.32
C GLN A 89 1.56 -18.24 4.48
N ASN A 90 0.65 -19.16 4.21
CA ASN A 90 0.95 -20.60 4.26
C ASN A 90 2.11 -20.96 3.33
N LEU A 91 2.02 -20.59 2.05
CA LEU A 91 3.06 -20.88 1.06
C LEU A 91 4.37 -20.17 1.40
N TYR A 92 4.30 -18.91 1.83
CA TYR A 92 5.50 -18.15 2.15
C TYR A 92 6.27 -18.76 3.32
N LEU A 93 5.57 -19.21 4.38
CA LEU A 93 6.18 -19.86 5.54
C LEU A 93 6.65 -21.29 5.25
N GLU A 94 6.11 -21.96 4.23
CA GLU A 94 6.62 -23.22 3.68
C GLU A 94 7.89 -23.02 2.80
N GLY A 95 8.29 -21.77 2.54
CA GLY A 95 9.42 -21.44 1.67
C GLY A 95 9.06 -21.38 0.18
N LYS A 96 7.79 -21.58 -0.19
CA LYS A 96 7.28 -21.53 -1.57
C LYS A 96 6.95 -20.09 -1.99
N LYS A 97 7.97 -19.25 -2.03
CA LYS A 97 7.81 -17.79 -2.23
C LYS A 97 7.21 -17.43 -3.59
N ASP A 98 7.58 -18.14 -4.65
CA ASP A 98 7.06 -17.86 -6.00
C ASP A 98 5.58 -18.24 -6.11
N GLU A 99 5.17 -19.36 -5.52
CA GLU A 99 3.76 -19.75 -5.42
C GLU A 99 2.96 -18.74 -4.58
N ALA A 100 3.54 -18.25 -3.47
CA ALA A 100 2.94 -17.20 -2.67
C ALA A 100 2.78 -15.89 -3.47
N ALA A 101 3.80 -15.49 -4.23
CA ALA A 101 3.75 -14.31 -5.10
C ALA A 101 2.67 -14.44 -6.18
N ALA A 102 2.52 -15.62 -6.79
CA ALA A 102 1.50 -15.87 -7.81
C ALA A 102 0.06 -15.73 -7.27
N LEU A 103 -0.16 -15.88 -5.96
CA LEU A 103 -1.47 -15.70 -5.34
C LEU A 103 -1.81 -14.24 -4.98
N VAL A 104 -0.86 -13.31 -5.10
CA VAL A 104 -1.11 -11.89 -4.84
C VAL A 104 -2.11 -11.35 -5.88
N PRO A 105 -3.30 -10.86 -5.48
CA PRO A 105 -4.27 -10.34 -6.44
C PRO A 105 -3.81 -9.01 -7.07
N ASN A 106 -4.01 -8.84 -8.38
CA ASN A 106 -3.75 -7.55 -9.05
C ASN A 106 -4.55 -6.42 -8.42
N ALA A 107 -5.82 -6.68 -8.04
CA ALA A 107 -6.68 -5.69 -7.42
C ALA A 107 -6.09 -5.15 -6.11
N LEU A 108 -5.52 -6.01 -5.26
CA LEU A 108 -4.87 -5.57 -4.02
C LEU A 108 -3.60 -4.75 -4.30
N LEU A 109 -2.76 -5.20 -5.25
CA LEU A 109 -1.61 -4.41 -5.70
C LEU A 109 -2.03 -3.03 -6.20
N ASP A 110 -3.10 -2.98 -6.98
CA ASP A 110 -3.60 -1.74 -7.56
C ASP A 110 -4.19 -0.81 -6.49
N GLU A 111 -4.83 -1.35 -5.45
CA GLU A 111 -5.35 -0.57 -4.32
C GLU A 111 -4.25 0.18 -3.56
N VAL A 112 -3.03 -0.39 -3.45
CA VAL A 112 -1.98 0.08 -2.53
C VAL A 112 -0.73 0.65 -3.22
N ALA A 113 -0.67 0.65 -4.55
CA ALA A 113 0.48 1.08 -5.35
C ALA A 113 0.06 1.84 -6.63
N LEU A 114 1.04 2.41 -7.33
CA LEU A 114 0.87 3.07 -8.62
C LEU A 114 1.57 2.23 -9.71
N ILE A 115 0.77 1.57 -10.56
CA ILE A 115 1.25 0.51 -11.46
C ILE A 115 0.82 0.81 -12.90
N GLY A 116 1.69 0.57 -13.88
CA GLY A 116 1.37 0.58 -15.31
C GLY A 116 1.88 1.80 -16.07
N PRO A 117 1.30 2.10 -17.25
CA PRO A 117 1.74 3.20 -18.10
C PRO A 117 1.60 4.55 -17.39
N HIS A 118 2.35 5.56 -17.84
CA HIS A 118 2.35 6.88 -17.20
C HIS A 118 0.95 7.49 -17.07
N SER A 119 0.11 7.38 -18.11
CA SER A 119 -1.27 7.89 -18.07
C SER A 119 -2.10 7.25 -16.97
N ARG A 120 -1.95 5.93 -16.77
CA ARG A 120 -2.62 5.18 -15.72
C ARG A 120 -2.10 5.59 -14.34
N ILE A 121 -0.79 5.78 -14.17
CA ILE A 121 -0.21 6.25 -12.92
C ILE A 121 -0.80 7.62 -12.54
N VAL A 122 -0.91 8.56 -13.49
CA VAL A 122 -1.51 9.88 -13.26
C VAL A 122 -2.99 9.76 -12.87
N GLU A 123 -3.76 8.94 -13.57
CA GLU A 123 -5.17 8.68 -13.23
C GLU A 123 -5.29 8.13 -11.80
N ARG A 124 -4.51 7.10 -11.46
CA ARG A 124 -4.53 6.44 -10.15
C ARG A 124 -4.03 7.33 -9.03
N LEU A 125 -3.11 8.27 -9.32
CA LEU A 125 -2.62 9.26 -8.37
C LEU A 125 -3.75 10.17 -7.85
N ALA A 126 -4.85 10.34 -8.61
CA ALA A 126 -6.00 11.14 -8.17
C ALA A 126 -6.56 10.69 -6.80
N ARG A 127 -6.63 9.37 -6.55
CA ARG A 127 -7.13 8.81 -5.26
C ARG A 127 -6.27 9.26 -4.08
N TRP A 128 -4.95 9.27 -4.27
CA TRP A 128 -3.98 9.75 -3.29
C TRP A 128 -4.08 11.26 -3.08
N LYS A 129 -4.27 12.05 -4.15
CA LYS A 129 -4.53 13.49 -4.05
C LYS A 129 -5.82 13.78 -3.25
N GLU A 130 -6.88 13.00 -3.46
CA GLU A 130 -8.12 13.13 -2.69
C GLU A 130 -7.93 12.78 -1.21
N ALA A 131 -7.17 11.72 -0.88
CA ALA A 131 -6.79 11.43 0.51
C ALA A 131 -6.02 12.59 1.15
N GLY A 132 -5.13 13.23 0.39
CA GLY A 132 -4.43 14.44 0.82
C GLY A 132 -5.37 15.62 1.09
N LYS A 133 -6.37 15.85 0.23
CA LYS A 133 -7.40 16.89 0.45
C LYS A 133 -8.25 16.63 1.70
N ARG A 134 -8.50 15.36 2.04
CA ARG A 134 -9.18 14.96 3.28
C ARG A 134 -8.28 15.06 4.52
N GLY A 135 -6.98 15.31 4.36
CA GLY A 135 -6.00 15.35 5.44
C GLY A 135 -5.63 13.97 5.99
N GLU A 136 -5.98 12.90 5.27
CA GLU A 136 -5.76 11.50 5.68
C GLU A 136 -4.35 11.00 5.33
N VAL A 137 -3.71 11.63 4.35
CA VAL A 137 -2.33 11.36 3.91
C VAL A 137 -1.63 12.69 3.70
N GLY A 138 -0.62 13.02 4.51
CA GLY A 138 0.11 14.29 4.36
C GLY A 138 1.32 14.15 3.43
N SER A 139 2.00 13.01 3.47
CA SER A 139 3.17 12.72 2.64
C SER A 139 3.05 11.36 1.93
N MET A 140 3.67 11.20 0.77
CA MET A 140 3.81 9.91 0.10
C MET A 140 5.30 9.55 -0.04
N LEU A 141 5.69 8.37 0.44
CA LEU A 141 7.04 7.84 0.27
C LEU A 141 7.08 7.00 -1.01
N LEU A 142 7.41 7.64 -2.14
CA LEU A 142 7.39 7.00 -3.44
C LEU A 142 8.65 6.15 -3.68
N SER A 143 8.48 4.91 -4.12
CA SER A 143 9.59 4.08 -4.61
C SER A 143 9.85 4.39 -6.08
N VAL A 144 10.67 5.41 -6.35
CA VAL A 144 11.00 5.86 -7.71
C VAL A 144 12.51 5.97 -7.88
N GLY A 145 13.06 5.25 -8.86
CA GLY A 145 14.46 5.36 -9.27
C GLY A 145 14.66 6.05 -10.63
N ASP A 146 13.61 6.15 -11.44
CA ASP A 146 13.67 6.73 -12.79
C ASP A 146 13.44 8.26 -12.75
N PRO A 147 14.38 9.08 -13.24
CA PRO A 147 14.21 10.53 -13.34
C PRO A 147 12.97 10.98 -14.11
N ALA A 148 12.56 10.28 -15.16
CA ALA A 148 11.36 10.65 -15.92
C ALA A 148 10.09 10.50 -15.08
N ILE A 149 10.04 9.46 -14.23
CA ILE A 149 8.94 9.24 -13.29
C ILE A 149 8.99 10.25 -12.14
N MET A 150 10.18 10.63 -11.67
CA MET A 150 10.31 11.71 -10.68
C MET A 150 9.77 13.04 -11.22
N GLU A 151 10.09 13.38 -12.47
CA GLU A 151 9.59 14.59 -13.11
C GLU A 151 8.06 14.55 -13.30
N LEU A 152 7.51 13.37 -13.61
CA LEU A 152 6.06 13.16 -13.67
C LEU A 152 5.40 13.52 -12.33
N PHE A 153 5.88 12.96 -11.22
CA PHE A 153 5.31 13.26 -9.90
C PHE A 153 5.52 14.71 -9.49
N ALA A 154 6.67 15.31 -9.81
CA ALA A 154 6.91 16.72 -9.55
C ALA A 154 5.87 17.61 -10.26
N LYS A 155 5.52 17.34 -11.53
CA LYS A 155 4.49 18.08 -12.28
C LYS A 155 3.08 17.89 -11.73
N GLU A 156 2.81 16.71 -11.16
CA GLU A 156 1.47 16.34 -10.70
C GLU A 156 1.18 16.77 -9.26
N LEU A 157 2.21 16.92 -8.42
CA LEU A 157 2.07 17.13 -6.98
C LEU A 157 2.61 18.48 -6.46
N LEU A 158 3.41 19.21 -7.25
CA LEU A 158 4.02 20.50 -6.90
C LEU A 158 3.54 21.62 -7.83
#